data_AF-A0A4Q9RBS2-F1
#
_entry.id   AF-A0A4Q9RBS2-F1
#
_cell.length_a   1.000
_cell.length_b   1.000
_cell.length_c   1.000
_cell.angle_alpha   90.00
_cell.angle_beta   90.00
_cell.angle_gamma   90.00
#
_symmetry.space_group_name_H-M   'P 1'
#
loop_
_entity.id
_entity.type
_entity.pdbx_description
1 polymer ?
#
loop_
_entity_poly.entity_id
_entity_poly.type
_entity_poly.pdbx_seq_one_letter_code
_entity_poly.pdbx_strand_id
1 'polypeptide(L)'
;MNISKKLLGIAITTAALGCATAGADELLALSADGKLLRIDMQSRTITASMAVSGVGALRGIDVRPANGALYGLGDDGQLYSLDLASGAASSVARLSQPLPGKGQAVVDFNPVADRLRLLAADGTSLRVNVENGEVVVDGQVAYAKEGPYAGKTAKVVAGAYSNSFAGTQSTALYTVDLASGNLMLQDPPNDGIQQVVGKIADDLPGAALDIQSDGKGGNSAYLLSATTLHRIDLATGKASALGEIEDLPADIIDIAVLPTK
;
A
#
# COMPACT_ATOMS: atom_id res chain seq x y z
N MET A 1 -16.73 -76.30 -23.95
CA MET A 1 -17.58 -75.18 -24.39
C MET A 1 -17.75 -74.23 -23.21
N ASN A 2 -17.01 -73.11 -23.20
CA ASN A 2 -17.45 -71.81 -22.69
C ASN A 2 -16.30 -70.81 -22.80
N ILE A 3 -16.45 -69.91 -23.77
CA ILE A 3 -15.54 -68.82 -24.10
C ILE A 3 -15.95 -67.63 -23.23
N SER A 4 -15.09 -67.23 -22.29
CA SER A 4 -15.26 -65.98 -21.55
C SER A 4 -14.35 -64.91 -22.15
N LYS A 5 -14.97 -63.97 -22.87
CA LYS A 5 -14.36 -62.74 -23.38
C LYS A 5 -14.04 -61.82 -22.20
N LYS A 6 -12.76 -61.51 -21.96
CA LYS A 6 -12.38 -60.38 -21.11
C LYS A 6 -12.25 -59.12 -21.97
N LEU A 7 -13.17 -58.18 -21.74
CA LEU A 7 -13.16 -56.83 -22.31
C LEU A 7 -11.94 -56.05 -21.81
N LEU A 8 -11.27 -55.38 -22.74
CA LEU A 8 -10.19 -54.43 -22.52
C LEU A 8 -10.82 -53.08 -22.14
N GLY A 9 -10.69 -52.66 -20.88
CA GLY A 9 -11.11 -51.32 -20.43
C GLY A 9 -9.97 -50.33 -20.60
N ILE A 10 -10.10 -49.40 -21.56
CA ILE A 10 -9.19 -48.25 -21.69
C ILE A 10 -9.60 -47.24 -20.62
N ALA A 11 -8.71 -47.00 -19.66
CA ALA A 11 -8.86 -45.93 -18.68
C ALA A 11 -8.50 -44.59 -19.35
N ILE A 12 -9.50 -43.74 -19.59
CA ILE A 12 -9.30 -42.34 -19.96
C ILE A 12 -9.09 -41.58 -18.65
N THR A 13 -7.84 -41.25 -18.34
CA THR A 13 -7.52 -40.28 -17.29
C THR A 13 -7.82 -38.88 -17.81
N THR A 14 -8.96 -38.31 -17.42
CA THR A 14 -9.23 -36.89 -17.54
C THR A 14 -8.33 -36.14 -16.55
N ALA A 15 -7.28 -35.50 -17.05
CA ALA A 15 -6.54 -34.51 -16.29
C ALA A 15 -7.48 -33.31 -16.06
N ALA A 16 -8.04 -33.22 -14.85
CA ALA A 16 -8.68 -31.99 -14.41
C ALA A 16 -7.58 -30.92 -14.34
N LEU A 17 -7.63 -29.92 -15.23
CA LEU A 17 -6.93 -28.68 -15.00
C LEU A 17 -7.54 -28.09 -13.73
N GLY A 18 -6.85 -28.28 -12.61
CA GLY A 18 -7.08 -27.46 -11.44
C GLY A 18 -6.79 -26.02 -11.84
N CYS A 19 -7.84 -25.24 -12.05
CA CYS A 19 -7.73 -23.80 -12.04
C CYS A 19 -7.26 -23.46 -10.62
N ALA A 20 -5.96 -23.23 -10.46
CA ALA A 20 -5.47 -22.56 -9.28
C ALA A 20 -6.18 -21.21 -9.30
N THR A 21 -7.17 -21.05 -8.42
CA THR A 21 -7.68 -19.74 -8.07
C THR A 21 -6.52 -19.05 -7.37
N ALA A 22 -5.66 -18.39 -8.15
CA ALA A 22 -4.88 -17.28 -7.63
C ALA A 22 -5.90 -16.40 -6.93
N GLY A 23 -5.80 -16.27 -5.61
CA GLY A 23 -6.68 -15.40 -4.84
C GLY A 23 -6.66 -14.05 -5.52
N ALA A 24 -7.82 -13.55 -5.94
CA ALA A 24 -7.93 -12.23 -6.52
C ALA A 24 -7.22 -11.26 -5.57
N ASP A 25 -6.22 -10.54 -6.07
CA ASP A 25 -5.50 -9.54 -5.28
C ASP A 25 -6.53 -8.47 -4.89
N GLU A 26 -7.01 -8.51 -3.64
CA GLU A 26 -7.98 -7.56 -3.11
C GLU A 26 -7.26 -6.28 -2.67
N LEU A 27 -7.80 -5.13 -3.05
CA LEU A 27 -7.32 -3.82 -2.62
C LEU A 27 -8.31 -3.24 -1.61
N LEU A 28 -7.81 -2.64 -0.55
CA LEU A 28 -8.58 -1.81 0.36
C LEU A 28 -8.27 -0.35 0.07
N ALA A 29 -9.30 0.50 -0.06
CA ALA A 29 -9.15 1.94 -0.19
C ALA A 29 -9.76 2.66 1.01
N LEU A 30 -9.07 3.67 1.52
CA LEU A 30 -9.55 4.58 2.57
C LEU A 30 -9.99 5.91 1.95
N SER A 31 -11.26 6.27 2.10
CA SER A 31 -11.76 7.60 1.75
C SER A 31 -11.53 8.62 2.86
N ALA A 32 -11.46 9.90 2.50
CA ALA A 32 -11.31 11.02 3.44
C ALA A 32 -12.48 11.13 4.45
N ASP A 33 -13.68 10.66 4.07
CA ASP A 33 -14.84 10.57 4.96
C ASP A 33 -14.81 9.36 5.92
N GLY A 34 -13.73 8.57 5.90
CA GLY A 34 -13.50 7.48 6.85
C GLY A 34 -14.24 6.20 6.49
N LYS A 35 -14.37 5.86 5.21
CA LYS A 35 -14.83 4.53 4.78
C LYS A 35 -13.66 3.68 4.28
N LEU A 36 -13.75 2.38 4.57
CA LEU A 36 -12.93 1.37 3.93
C LEU A 36 -13.75 0.72 2.80
N LEU A 37 -13.18 0.69 1.61
CA LEU A 37 -13.78 0.12 0.41
C LEU A 37 -12.93 -1.07 -0.03
N ARG A 38 -13.51 -2.27 -0.04
CA ARG A 38 -12.86 -3.46 -0.60
C ARG A 38 -13.11 -3.46 -2.11
N ILE A 39 -12.04 -3.62 -2.89
CA ILE A 39 -12.04 -3.55 -4.34
C ILE A 39 -11.46 -4.86 -4.87
N ASP A 40 -12.19 -5.51 -5.76
CA ASP A 40 -11.64 -6.59 -6.58
C ASP A 40 -10.89 -5.93 -7.74
N MET A 41 -9.56 -6.10 -7.79
CA MET A 41 -8.74 -5.45 -8.81
C MET A 41 -8.92 -6.01 -10.22
N GLN A 42 -9.47 -7.24 -10.36
CA GLN A 42 -9.71 -7.86 -11.65
C GLN A 42 -11.00 -7.33 -12.29
N SER A 43 -12.10 -7.35 -11.53
CA SER A 43 -13.39 -6.79 -11.97
C SER A 43 -13.41 -5.26 -11.92
N ARG A 44 -12.56 -4.64 -11.07
CA ARG A 44 -12.51 -3.21 -10.76
C ARG A 44 -13.81 -2.70 -10.15
N THR A 45 -14.43 -3.51 -9.29
CA THR A 45 -15.67 -3.18 -8.60
C THR A 45 -15.48 -3.17 -7.10
N ILE A 46 -16.24 -2.30 -6.41
CA ILE A 46 -16.31 -2.28 -4.95
C ILE A 46 -17.14 -3.49 -4.48
N THR A 47 -16.52 -4.39 -3.72
CA THR A 47 -17.15 -5.61 -3.21
C THR A 47 -17.70 -5.46 -1.79
N ALA A 48 -17.19 -4.49 -1.03
CA ALA A 48 -17.72 -4.12 0.28
C ALA A 48 -17.38 -2.67 0.61
N SER A 49 -18.23 -2.03 1.42
CA SER A 49 -18.01 -0.69 1.98
C SER A 49 -18.38 -0.69 3.45
N MET A 50 -17.52 -0.12 4.29
CA MET A 50 -17.74 -0.01 5.73
C MET A 50 -17.25 1.33 6.25
N ALA A 51 -18.05 1.98 7.09
CA ALA A 51 -17.61 3.17 7.80
C ALA A 51 -16.69 2.76 8.95
N VAL A 52 -15.56 3.44 9.09
CA VAL A 52 -14.68 3.29 10.24
C VAL A 52 -15.37 3.88 11.46
N SER A 53 -15.36 3.15 12.58
CA SER A 53 -16.00 3.57 13.83
C SER A 53 -15.02 3.52 15.00
N GLY A 54 -15.28 4.31 16.05
CA GLY A 54 -14.41 4.37 17.23
C GLY A 54 -13.18 5.28 17.10
N VAL A 55 -13.07 6.02 15.99
CA VAL A 55 -12.00 7.00 15.72
C VAL A 55 -12.59 8.21 14.99
N GLY A 56 -11.88 9.35 15.05
CA GLY A 56 -12.13 10.51 14.19
C GLY A 56 -11.62 10.29 12.76
N ALA A 57 -11.19 11.37 12.10
CA ALA A 57 -10.58 11.28 10.78
C ALA A 57 -9.26 10.48 10.83
N LEU A 58 -9.07 9.60 9.85
CA LEU A 58 -7.83 8.89 9.61
C LEU A 58 -6.97 9.64 8.59
N ARG A 59 -5.65 9.52 8.74
CA ARG A 59 -4.64 10.12 7.87
C ARG A 59 -4.07 9.16 6.83
N GLY A 60 -4.17 7.86 7.09
CA GLY A 60 -3.66 6.77 6.25
C GLY A 60 -3.76 5.43 6.98
N ILE A 61 -3.55 4.33 6.24
CA ILE A 61 -3.67 2.95 6.69
C ILE A 61 -2.60 2.06 6.06
N ASP A 62 -2.20 1.00 6.74
CA ASP A 62 -1.38 -0.05 6.14
C ASP A 62 -1.51 -1.39 6.88
N VAL A 63 -1.25 -2.50 6.19
CA VAL A 63 -1.22 -3.85 6.74
C VAL A 63 0.19 -4.15 7.27
N ARG A 64 0.32 -4.39 8.58
CA ARG A 64 1.62 -4.76 9.17
C ARG A 64 2.06 -6.14 8.69
N PRO A 65 3.19 -6.28 7.98
CA PRO A 65 3.61 -7.56 7.41
C PRO A 65 3.87 -8.64 8.47
N ALA A 66 4.27 -8.24 9.69
CA ALA A 66 4.58 -9.15 10.78
C ALA A 66 3.37 -9.90 11.36
N ASN A 67 2.14 -9.36 11.23
CA ASN A 67 0.95 -9.99 11.80
C ASN A 67 -0.30 -9.96 10.90
N GLY A 68 -0.23 -9.29 9.74
CA GLY A 68 -1.33 -9.17 8.79
C GLY A 68 -2.49 -8.29 9.25
N ALA A 69 -2.35 -7.55 10.35
CA ALA A 69 -3.39 -6.66 10.84
C ALA A 69 -3.33 -5.29 10.14
N LEU A 70 -4.50 -4.71 9.87
CA LEU A 70 -4.62 -3.35 9.36
C LEU A 70 -4.46 -2.34 10.49
N TYR A 71 -3.59 -1.36 10.30
CA TYR A 71 -3.40 -0.23 11.20
C TYR A 71 -3.77 1.08 10.52
N GLY A 72 -4.16 2.08 11.30
CA GLY A 72 -4.40 3.43 10.82
C GLY A 72 -3.93 4.49 11.81
N LEU A 73 -3.56 5.66 11.28
CA LEU A 73 -3.21 6.85 12.05
C LEU A 73 -4.41 7.80 12.13
N GLY A 74 -4.87 8.13 13.33
CA GLY A 74 -5.85 9.19 13.54
C GLY A 74 -5.22 10.58 13.46
N ASP A 75 -6.03 11.59 13.09
CA ASP A 75 -5.67 13.01 13.12
C ASP A 75 -5.29 13.52 14.53
N ASP A 76 -5.68 12.77 15.56
CA ASP A 76 -5.35 13.00 16.97
C ASP A 76 -3.97 12.46 17.36
N GLY A 77 -3.24 11.79 16.47
CA GLY A 77 -1.96 11.14 16.74
C GLY A 77 -2.07 9.82 17.50
N GLN A 78 -3.26 9.19 17.50
CA GLN A 78 -3.47 7.85 18.02
C GLN A 78 -3.33 6.82 16.89
N LEU A 79 -2.61 5.72 17.16
CA LEU A 79 -2.57 4.55 16.29
C LEU A 79 -3.70 3.62 16.66
N TYR A 80 -4.37 3.07 15.65
CA TYR A 80 -5.47 2.14 15.78
C TYR A 80 -5.18 0.87 14.98
N SER A 81 -5.65 -0.27 15.47
CA SER A 81 -5.88 -1.45 14.64
C SER A 81 -7.32 -1.42 14.16
N LEU A 82 -7.55 -1.77 12.89
CA LEU A 82 -8.86 -1.71 12.25
C LEU A 82 -9.33 -3.13 11.90
N ASP A 83 -10.55 -3.47 12.32
CA ASP A 83 -11.17 -4.73 11.93
C ASP A 83 -11.65 -4.67 10.46
N LEU A 84 -11.11 -5.54 9.61
CA LEU A 84 -11.38 -5.56 8.16
C LEU A 84 -12.83 -5.96 7.81
N ALA A 85 -13.59 -6.53 8.74
CA ALA A 85 -14.96 -6.96 8.49
C ALA A 85 -15.99 -5.88 8.88
N SER A 86 -15.74 -5.18 9.99
CA SER A 86 -16.68 -4.23 10.58
C SER A 86 -16.25 -2.77 10.48
N GLY A 87 -14.97 -2.49 10.22
CA GLY A 87 -14.39 -1.14 10.30
C GLY A 87 -14.20 -0.62 11.73
N ALA A 88 -14.38 -1.46 12.75
CA ALA A 88 -14.20 -1.04 14.14
C ALA A 88 -12.71 -0.77 14.45
N ALA A 89 -12.42 0.43 14.98
CA ALA A 89 -11.08 0.82 15.42
C ALA A 89 -10.86 0.46 16.90
N SER A 90 -9.70 -0.11 17.20
CA SER A 90 -9.21 -0.33 18.56
C SER A 90 -7.92 0.43 18.78
N SER A 91 -7.84 1.25 19.84
CA SER A 91 -6.63 2.01 20.16
C SER A 91 -5.46 1.08 20.46
N VAL A 92 -4.31 1.36 19.84
CA VAL A 92 -3.06 0.61 20.05
C VAL A 92 -2.10 1.42 20.90
N ALA A 93 -1.59 2.54 20.37
CA ALA A 93 -0.65 3.41 21.06
C ALA A 93 -0.74 4.85 20.58
N ARG A 94 -0.44 5.81 21.46
CA ARG A 94 -0.41 7.23 21.13
C ARG A 94 1.02 7.64 20.74
N LEU A 95 1.17 8.39 19.65
CA LEU A 95 2.47 8.91 19.26
C LEU A 95 3.05 9.80 20.38
N SER A 96 4.28 9.48 20.80
CA SER A 96 5.05 10.27 21.77
C SER A 96 5.44 11.66 21.22
N GLN A 97 5.52 11.79 19.90
CA GLN A 97 5.61 13.06 19.19
C GLN A 97 4.60 13.06 18.03
N PRO A 98 3.67 14.05 17.95
CA PRO A 98 2.64 14.04 16.91
C PRO A 98 3.25 14.27 15.52
N LEU A 99 2.69 13.60 14.51
CA LEU A 99 2.94 13.92 13.11
C LEU A 99 2.30 15.29 12.79
N PRO A 100 3.05 16.30 12.30
CA PRO A 100 2.48 17.61 12.03
C PRO A 100 1.44 17.57 10.90
N GLY A 101 0.64 18.64 10.83
CA GLY A 101 -0.45 18.77 9.88
C GLY A 101 -1.68 17.89 10.20
N LYS A 102 -2.58 17.81 9.23
CA LYS A 102 -3.82 17.01 9.27
C LYS A 102 -4.10 16.44 7.88
N GLY A 103 -5.04 15.51 7.78
CA GLY A 103 -5.40 14.87 6.52
C GLY A 103 -4.33 13.90 6.03
N GLN A 104 -4.34 13.58 4.74
CA GLN A 104 -3.51 12.55 4.14
C GLN A 104 -2.04 12.63 4.58
N ALA A 105 -1.50 11.50 5.00
CA ALA A 105 -0.09 11.28 5.30
C ALA A 105 0.32 9.93 4.72
N VAL A 106 1.61 9.75 4.44
CA VAL A 106 2.13 8.40 4.20
C VAL A 106 2.08 7.64 5.51
N VAL A 107 1.51 6.44 5.51
CA VAL A 107 1.43 5.53 6.64
C VAL A 107 1.80 4.16 6.09
N ASP A 108 3.02 3.67 6.34
CA ASP A 108 3.47 2.41 5.72
C ASP A 108 4.50 1.67 6.60
N PHE A 109 4.39 0.35 6.72
CA PHE A 109 5.27 -0.47 7.53
C PHE A 109 6.54 -0.82 6.78
N ASN A 110 7.68 -0.48 7.37
CA ASN A 110 8.95 -1.05 6.96
C ASN A 110 9.00 -2.53 7.40
N PRO A 111 9.00 -3.51 6.47
CA PRO A 111 8.91 -4.93 6.83
C PRO A 111 10.21 -5.47 7.45
N VAL A 112 11.35 -4.82 7.23
CA VAL A 112 12.65 -5.21 7.82
C VAL A 112 12.77 -4.72 9.26
N ALA A 113 12.44 -3.45 9.49
CA ALA A 113 12.54 -2.82 10.81
C ALA A 113 11.35 -3.11 11.71
N ASP A 114 10.22 -3.56 11.12
CA ASP A 114 8.92 -3.67 11.79
C ASP A 114 8.56 -2.36 12.50
N ARG A 115 8.64 -1.27 11.74
CA ARG A 115 8.34 0.09 12.21
C ARG A 115 7.48 0.80 11.18
N LEU A 116 6.54 1.59 11.67
CA LEU A 116 5.68 2.40 10.84
C LEU A 116 6.44 3.67 10.41
N ARG A 117 6.51 3.93 9.11
CA ARG A 117 6.98 5.19 8.54
C ARG A 117 5.79 6.11 8.39
N LEU A 118 5.93 7.33 8.90
CA LEU A 118 4.97 8.40 8.70
C LEU A 118 5.63 9.56 7.97
N LEU A 119 5.06 10.03 6.85
CA LEU A 119 5.50 11.25 6.18
C LEU A 119 4.38 12.30 6.17
N ALA A 120 4.69 13.50 6.64
CA ALA A 120 3.78 14.64 6.57
C ALA A 120 4.06 15.52 5.34
N ALA A 121 3.08 16.34 4.97
CA ALA A 121 3.16 17.25 3.82
C ALA A 121 4.28 18.31 3.94
N ASP A 122 4.76 18.62 5.15
CA ASP A 122 5.89 19.53 5.38
C ASP A 122 7.27 18.83 5.27
N GLY A 123 7.26 17.55 4.92
CA GLY A 123 8.44 16.70 4.79
C GLY A 123 8.92 16.08 6.10
N THR A 124 8.20 16.25 7.21
CA THR A 124 8.51 15.53 8.45
C THR A 124 8.44 14.03 8.22
N SER A 125 9.50 13.32 8.62
CA SER A 125 9.61 11.87 8.52
C SER A 125 9.75 11.26 9.92
N LEU A 126 8.76 10.48 10.33
CA LEU A 126 8.77 9.78 11.61
C LEU A 126 8.91 8.28 11.39
N ARG A 127 9.67 7.65 12.27
CA ARG A 127 9.72 6.19 12.41
C ARG A 127 9.17 5.82 13.77
N VAL A 128 8.15 4.97 13.77
CA VAL A 128 7.31 4.73 14.94
C VAL A 128 7.30 3.26 15.31
N ASN A 129 7.49 2.97 16.60
CA ASN A 129 7.16 1.67 17.16
C ASN A 129 5.65 1.62 17.44
N VAL A 130 4.91 0.83 16.66
CA VAL A 130 3.45 0.74 16.73
C VAL A 130 2.95 0.22 18.08
N GLU A 131 3.76 -0.57 18.80
CA GLU A 131 3.35 -1.24 20.03
C GLU A 131 3.31 -0.31 21.24
N ASN A 132 4.15 0.74 21.25
CA ASN A 132 4.27 1.67 22.36
C ASN A 132 4.15 3.16 21.97
N GLY A 133 4.09 3.48 20.67
CA GLY A 133 3.98 4.85 20.17
C GLY A 133 5.26 5.66 20.27
N GLU A 134 6.41 5.02 20.53
CA GLU A 134 7.71 5.68 20.54
C GLU A 134 8.06 6.17 19.14
N VAL A 135 8.43 7.45 19.03
CA VAL A 135 8.71 8.14 17.78
C VAL A 135 10.18 8.51 17.71
N VAL A 136 10.81 8.18 16.58
CA VAL A 136 12.09 8.74 16.16
C VAL A 136 11.83 9.69 15.00
N VAL A 137 12.33 10.93 15.11
CA VAL A 137 12.33 11.89 14.00
C VAL A 137 13.57 11.60 13.15
N ASP A 138 13.36 11.21 11.90
CA ASP A 138 14.40 10.90 10.93
C ASP A 138 14.72 12.15 10.06
N GLY A 139 15.52 11.98 9.00
CA GLY A 139 15.84 13.04 8.05
C GLY A 139 14.58 13.61 7.36
N GLN A 140 14.59 14.92 7.10
CA GLN A 140 13.49 15.60 6.43
C GLN A 140 13.43 15.22 4.95
N VAL A 141 12.23 15.05 4.43
CA VAL A 141 12.00 14.82 3.00
C VAL A 141 12.58 15.98 2.19
N ALA A 142 13.54 15.67 1.33
CA ALA A 142 14.17 16.62 0.42
C ALA A 142 14.64 15.92 -0.84
N TYR A 143 14.74 16.64 -1.96
CA TYR A 143 15.44 16.10 -3.12
C TYR A 143 16.93 15.95 -2.85
N ALA A 144 17.56 15.01 -3.56
CA ALA A 144 19.01 14.93 -3.62
C ALA A 144 19.63 16.30 -3.98
N LYS A 145 20.82 16.56 -3.42
CA LYS A 145 21.55 17.83 -3.62
C LYS A 145 21.96 18.07 -5.06
N GLU A 146 22.04 17.00 -5.85
CA GLU A 146 22.35 17.02 -7.28
C GLU A 146 21.16 16.46 -8.06
N GLY A 147 21.00 16.90 -9.31
CA GLY A 147 19.95 16.44 -10.21
C GLY A 147 18.87 17.48 -10.51
N PRO A 148 17.84 17.11 -11.30
CA PRO A 148 16.88 18.04 -11.91
C PRO A 148 15.94 18.74 -10.92
N TYR A 149 15.87 18.25 -9.68
CA TYR A 149 15.03 18.80 -8.61
C TYR A 149 15.83 19.36 -7.44
N ALA A 150 17.16 19.43 -7.54
CA ALA A 150 18.00 20.01 -6.51
C ALA A 150 17.54 21.44 -6.12
N GLY A 151 17.41 21.70 -4.82
CA GLY A 151 16.96 22.98 -4.27
C GLY A 151 15.46 23.26 -4.40
N LYS A 152 14.66 22.36 -4.99
CA LYS A 152 13.19 22.45 -5.01
C LYS A 152 12.58 21.80 -3.76
N THR A 153 11.30 22.05 -3.53
CA THR A 153 10.53 21.45 -2.44
C THR A 153 9.74 20.25 -2.95
N ALA A 154 9.99 19.08 -2.36
CA ALA A 154 9.21 17.87 -2.62
C ALA A 154 7.80 18.00 -2.04
N LYS A 155 6.84 17.30 -2.66
CA LYS A 155 5.45 17.16 -2.23
C LYS A 155 5.06 15.68 -2.28
N VAL A 156 5.54 14.93 -1.31
CA VAL A 156 5.20 13.51 -1.16
C VAL A 156 3.74 13.38 -0.74
N VAL A 157 2.98 12.56 -1.47
CA VAL A 157 1.55 12.31 -1.17
C VAL A 157 1.26 10.86 -0.77
N ALA A 158 2.03 9.91 -1.29
CA ALA A 158 1.89 8.48 -1.02
C ALA A 158 3.28 7.84 -0.96
N GLY A 159 3.38 6.70 -0.28
CA GLY A 159 4.62 5.92 -0.24
C GLY A 159 4.37 4.52 0.27
N ALA A 160 5.19 3.57 -0.20
CA ALA A 160 5.07 2.16 0.11
C ALA A 160 6.43 1.46 0.10
N TYR A 161 6.63 0.52 1.01
CA TYR A 161 7.83 -0.30 1.10
C TYR A 161 7.76 -1.53 0.16
N SER A 162 8.86 -1.80 -0.54
CA SER A 162 9.02 -3.05 -1.27
C SER A 162 9.27 -4.23 -0.33
N ASN A 163 9.06 -5.45 -0.86
CA ASN A 163 9.24 -6.71 -0.13
C ASN A 163 8.41 -6.73 1.18
N SER A 164 7.18 -6.22 1.11
CA SER A 164 6.26 -6.14 2.26
C SER A 164 5.75 -7.53 2.70
N PHE A 165 6.62 -8.32 3.32
CA PHE A 165 6.32 -9.64 3.89
C PHE A 165 7.18 -9.91 5.13
N ALA A 166 6.67 -10.72 6.05
CA ALA A 166 7.36 -11.08 7.28
C ALA A 166 8.70 -11.79 7.02
N GLY A 167 9.77 -11.31 7.68
CA GLY A 167 11.09 -11.94 7.61
C GLY A 167 11.90 -11.59 6.36
N THR A 168 11.48 -10.60 5.57
CA THR A 168 12.33 -10.04 4.52
C THR A 168 13.64 -9.46 5.08
N GLN A 169 14.71 -9.56 4.32
CA GLN A 169 16.03 -9.04 4.69
C GLN A 169 16.37 -7.69 4.02
N SER A 170 15.55 -7.25 3.07
CA SER A 170 15.76 -5.99 2.35
C SER A 170 14.42 -5.34 1.98
N THR A 171 14.42 -4.02 1.94
CA THR A 171 13.27 -3.21 1.53
C THR A 171 13.78 -1.86 1.03
N ALA A 172 12.93 -1.16 0.28
CA ALA A 172 13.17 0.19 -0.21
C ALA A 172 11.85 0.96 -0.14
N LEU A 173 11.91 2.24 0.26
CA LEU A 173 10.73 3.09 0.30
C LEU A 173 10.56 3.81 -1.04
N TYR A 174 9.46 3.53 -1.73
CA TYR A 174 9.05 4.27 -2.91
C TYR A 174 8.04 5.33 -2.51
N THR A 175 8.12 6.52 -3.11
CA THR A 175 7.15 7.60 -2.83
C THR A 175 6.67 8.26 -4.11
N VAL A 176 5.46 8.78 -4.08
CA VAL A 176 4.85 9.57 -5.16
C VAL A 176 4.98 11.03 -4.82
N ASP A 177 5.64 11.78 -5.70
CA ASP A 177 5.89 13.20 -5.53
C ASP A 177 5.05 14.03 -6.51
N LEU A 178 4.08 14.78 -5.98
CA LEU A 178 3.16 15.60 -6.79
C LEU A 178 3.84 16.81 -7.43
N ALA A 179 4.94 17.31 -6.85
CA ALA A 179 5.64 18.48 -7.39
C ALA A 179 6.34 18.16 -8.72
N SER A 180 6.86 16.95 -8.85
CA SER A 180 7.59 16.49 -10.03
C SER A 180 6.79 15.53 -10.91
N GLY A 181 5.74 14.90 -10.38
CA GLY A 181 4.96 13.85 -11.03
C GLY A 181 5.72 12.53 -11.19
N ASN A 182 6.78 12.31 -10.42
CA ASN A 182 7.60 11.09 -10.51
C ASN A 182 7.36 10.14 -9.34
N LEU A 183 7.68 8.87 -9.61
CA LEU A 183 8.05 7.91 -8.58
C LEU A 183 9.47 8.23 -8.10
N MET A 184 9.65 8.23 -6.79
CA MET A 184 10.92 8.46 -6.12
C MET A 184 11.31 7.26 -5.26
N LEU A 185 12.59 7.15 -4.95
CA LEU A 185 13.19 6.17 -4.08
C LEU A 185 13.88 6.88 -2.90
N GLN A 186 13.63 6.39 -1.68
CA GLN A 186 14.44 6.71 -0.50
C GLN A 186 15.16 5.43 -0.03
N ASP A 187 16.48 5.39 -0.23
CA ASP A 187 17.33 4.28 0.20
C ASP A 187 18.71 4.82 0.65
N PRO A 188 19.01 4.84 1.97
CA PRO A 188 18.16 4.38 3.06
C PRO A 188 16.96 5.33 3.33
N PRO A 189 15.80 4.81 3.77
CA PRO A 189 14.59 5.61 3.99
C PRO A 189 14.73 6.64 5.13
N ASN A 190 15.63 6.41 6.08
CA ASN A 190 15.80 7.29 7.25
C ASN A 190 16.45 8.63 6.88
N ASP A 191 17.08 8.75 5.71
CA ASP A 191 17.69 10.01 5.28
C ASP A 191 16.65 11.00 4.73
N GLY A 192 15.47 10.51 4.31
CA GLY A 192 14.42 11.32 3.69
C GLY A 192 14.76 11.83 2.28
N ILE A 193 15.90 11.41 1.71
CA ILE A 193 16.37 11.93 0.42
C ILE A 193 15.67 11.23 -0.74
N GLN A 194 14.95 12.02 -1.53
CA GLN A 194 14.25 11.59 -2.73
C GLN A 194 15.21 11.48 -3.92
N GLN A 195 15.34 10.28 -4.47
CA GLN A 195 16.03 9.99 -5.71
C GLN A 195 15.00 9.66 -6.80
N VAL A 196 15.15 10.25 -8.00
CA VAL A 196 14.20 10.05 -9.09
C VAL A 196 14.31 8.63 -9.64
N VAL A 197 13.18 7.91 -9.67
CA VAL A 197 13.07 6.64 -10.41
C VAL A 197 12.57 6.92 -11.82
N GLY A 198 11.47 7.67 -11.94
CA GLY A 198 10.97 8.12 -13.24
C GLY A 198 9.54 8.64 -13.21
N LYS A 199 9.09 9.13 -14.37
CA LYS A 199 7.85 9.87 -14.54
C LYS A 199 6.62 8.95 -14.47
N ILE A 200 5.71 9.26 -13.56
CA ILE A 200 4.37 8.64 -13.49
C ILE A 200 3.45 9.35 -14.48
N ALA A 201 3.30 10.67 -14.32
CA ALA A 201 2.53 11.52 -15.21
C ALA A 201 2.98 13.00 -15.11
N ASP A 202 2.59 13.83 -16.07
CA ASP A 202 2.88 15.27 -16.04
C ASP A 202 2.09 16.00 -14.94
N ASP A 203 0.80 15.72 -14.83
CA ASP A 203 -0.10 16.25 -13.80
C ASP A 203 -0.78 15.10 -13.05
N LEU A 204 -0.45 14.93 -11.77
CA LEU A 204 -1.11 13.99 -10.86
C LEU A 204 -2.07 14.77 -9.95
N PRO A 205 -3.40 14.50 -9.98
CA PRO A 205 -4.36 15.21 -9.14
C PRO A 205 -4.27 14.83 -7.66
N GLY A 206 -3.71 13.65 -7.37
CA GLY A 206 -3.58 13.02 -6.07
C GLY A 206 -3.18 11.55 -6.29
N ALA A 207 -2.72 10.88 -5.25
CA ALA A 207 -2.38 9.47 -5.36
C ALA A 207 -2.45 8.74 -4.02
N ALA A 208 -2.72 7.45 -4.09
CA ALA A 208 -2.44 6.44 -3.07
C ALA A 208 -1.60 5.33 -3.72
N LEU A 209 -0.66 4.76 -2.97
CA LEU A 209 0.31 3.77 -3.47
C LEU A 209 0.42 2.65 -2.45
N ASP A 210 0.42 1.42 -2.93
CA ASP A 210 0.88 0.27 -2.13
C ASP A 210 1.65 -0.74 -2.99
N ILE A 211 2.52 -1.53 -2.37
CA ILE A 211 3.37 -2.53 -3.00
C ILE A 211 3.16 -3.90 -2.35
N GLN A 212 2.53 -4.80 -3.11
CA GLN A 212 2.42 -6.19 -2.74
C GLN A 212 3.71 -6.95 -3.11
N SER A 213 4.18 -7.82 -2.23
CA SER A 213 5.27 -8.76 -2.52
C SER A 213 4.77 -10.19 -2.68
N ASP A 214 5.39 -10.96 -3.58
CA ASP A 214 5.13 -12.40 -3.73
C ASP A 214 5.98 -13.28 -2.78
N GLY A 215 6.84 -12.67 -1.95
CA GLY A 215 7.77 -13.35 -1.04
C GLY A 215 8.92 -14.10 -1.73
N LYS A 216 9.03 -14.00 -3.06
CA LYS A 216 10.00 -14.71 -3.92
C LYS A 216 10.86 -13.74 -4.73
N GLY A 217 10.81 -12.46 -4.40
CA GLY A 217 11.56 -11.37 -5.04
C GLY A 217 10.73 -10.54 -6.02
N GLY A 218 9.49 -10.92 -6.29
CA GLY A 218 8.54 -10.14 -7.07
C GLY A 218 7.85 -9.07 -6.23
N ASN A 219 7.65 -7.90 -6.85
CA ASN A 219 6.89 -6.78 -6.29
C ASN A 219 5.87 -6.29 -7.33
N SER A 220 4.65 -6.04 -6.88
CA SER A 220 3.54 -5.49 -7.66
C SER A 220 3.13 -4.16 -7.03
N ALA A 221 3.52 -3.05 -7.67
CA ALA A 221 3.17 -1.71 -7.20
C ALA A 221 1.86 -1.25 -7.85
N TYR A 222 0.90 -0.83 -7.02
CA TYR A 222 -0.40 -0.35 -7.42
C TYR A 222 -0.55 1.11 -7.04
N LEU A 223 -0.94 1.94 -8.01
CA LEU A 223 -1.18 3.36 -7.81
C LEU A 223 -2.64 3.67 -8.15
N LEU A 224 -3.37 4.20 -7.18
CA LEU A 224 -4.71 4.75 -7.41
C LEU A 224 -4.59 6.27 -7.53
N SER A 225 -5.04 6.83 -8.65
CA SER A 225 -5.05 8.28 -8.90
C SER A 225 -6.40 8.65 -9.50
N ALA A 226 -7.09 9.61 -8.88
CA ALA A 226 -8.52 9.84 -9.08
C ALA A 226 -9.29 8.52 -8.88
N THR A 227 -9.94 8.01 -9.93
CA THR A 227 -10.66 6.72 -9.89
C THR A 227 -9.94 5.60 -10.63
N THR A 228 -8.78 5.86 -11.21
CA THR A 228 -8.07 4.91 -12.07
C THR A 228 -6.98 4.19 -11.31
N LEU A 229 -7.04 2.85 -11.33
CA LEU A 229 -5.99 2.00 -10.81
C LEU A 229 -4.92 1.77 -11.89
N HIS A 230 -3.66 1.85 -11.49
CA HIS A 230 -2.49 1.66 -12.35
C HIS A 230 -1.54 0.64 -11.74
N ARG A 231 -0.77 -0.04 -12.60
CA ARG A 231 0.44 -0.74 -12.21
C ARG A 231 1.65 0.14 -12.46
N ILE A 232 2.55 0.23 -11.48
CA ILE A 232 3.79 1.00 -11.59
C ILE A 232 4.97 0.05 -11.77
N ASP A 233 5.82 0.35 -12.76
CA ASP A 233 7.12 -0.29 -12.89
C ASP A 233 8.11 0.39 -11.92
N LEU A 234 8.54 -0.33 -10.89
CA LEU A 234 9.42 0.20 -9.84
C LEU A 234 10.85 0.51 -10.31
N ALA A 235 11.27 0.04 -11.49
CA ALA A 235 12.58 0.35 -12.04
C ALA A 235 12.58 1.63 -12.89
N THR A 236 11.44 1.95 -13.51
CA THR A 236 11.32 3.05 -14.48
C THR A 236 10.35 4.15 -14.07
N GLY A 237 9.55 3.93 -13.03
CA GLY A 237 8.47 4.83 -12.60
C GLY A 237 7.27 4.86 -13.53
N LYS A 238 7.28 4.09 -14.63
CA LYS A 238 6.24 4.12 -15.65
C LYS A 238 4.93 3.55 -15.13
N ALA A 239 3.85 4.31 -15.29
CA ALA A 239 2.49 3.85 -15.00
C ALA A 239 1.83 3.18 -16.21
N SER A 240 1.11 2.09 -15.95
CA SER A 240 0.22 1.44 -16.92
C SER A 240 -1.18 1.33 -16.32
N ALA A 241 -2.17 1.95 -16.96
CA ALA A 241 -3.55 1.92 -16.47
C ALA A 241 -4.12 0.49 -16.51
N LEU A 242 -4.72 0.08 -15.40
CA LEU A 242 -5.52 -1.15 -15.28
C LEU A 242 -7.01 -0.85 -15.54
N GLY A 243 -7.46 0.36 -15.23
CA GLY A 243 -8.80 0.87 -15.54
C GLY A 243 -9.39 1.67 -14.38
N GLU A 244 -10.52 2.32 -14.65
CA GLU A 244 -11.34 2.98 -13.62
C GLU A 244 -12.00 1.95 -12.70
N ILE A 245 -12.07 2.25 -11.41
CA ILE A 245 -12.86 1.52 -10.42
C ILE A 245 -14.28 2.07 -10.44
N GLU A 246 -15.26 1.19 -10.65
CA GLU A 246 -16.68 1.55 -10.71
C GLU A 246 -17.16 2.14 -9.37
N ASP A 247 -17.90 3.26 -9.46
CA ASP A 247 -18.49 3.97 -8.32
C ASP A 247 -17.52 4.39 -7.20
N LEU A 248 -16.22 4.49 -7.50
CA LEU A 248 -15.22 4.91 -6.54
C LEU A 248 -15.36 6.40 -6.20
N PRO A 249 -15.44 6.78 -4.91
CA PRO A 249 -15.38 8.17 -4.49
C PRO A 249 -14.08 8.85 -4.95
N ALA A 250 -14.14 10.14 -5.24
CA ALA A 250 -12.97 10.89 -5.71
C ALA A 250 -11.97 11.25 -4.59
N ASP A 251 -12.35 11.06 -3.33
CA ASP A 251 -11.61 11.48 -2.13
C ASP A 251 -10.87 10.33 -1.44
N ILE A 252 -10.37 9.36 -2.20
CA ILE A 252 -9.49 8.32 -1.66
C ILE A 252 -8.15 8.93 -1.24
N ILE A 253 -7.75 8.67 -0.01
CA ILE A 253 -6.51 9.18 0.60
C ILE A 253 -5.47 8.09 0.82
N ASP A 254 -5.85 6.81 0.82
CA ASP A 254 -4.88 5.74 0.98
C ASP A 254 -5.38 4.41 0.42
N ILE A 255 -4.47 3.48 0.15
CA ILE A 255 -4.78 2.11 -0.27
C ILE A 255 -3.87 1.11 0.42
N ALA A 256 -4.36 -0.11 0.64
CA ALA A 256 -3.57 -1.25 1.11
C ALA A 256 -4.01 -2.52 0.39
N VAL A 257 -3.06 -3.24 -0.20
CA VAL A 257 -3.27 -4.56 -0.82
C VAL A 257 -3.36 -5.59 0.28
N LEU A 258 -4.47 -6.32 0.30
CA LEU A 258 -4.69 -7.32 1.33
C LEU A 258 -3.88 -8.58 0.99
N PRO A 259 -3.21 -9.22 1.99
CA PRO A 259 -2.55 -10.49 1.78
C PRO A 259 -3.54 -11.55 1.27
N THR A 260 -3.12 -12.33 0.29
CA THR A 260 -3.90 -13.49 -0.17
C THR A 260 -3.94 -14.54 0.94
N LYS A 261 -5.14 -15.06 1.24
CA LYS A 261 -5.36 -16.10 2.25
C LYS A 261 -4.80 -17.45 1.83
#